data_AF-R9KLE5-F1
#
_entry.id   AF-R9KLE5-F1
#
_cell.length_a   1.000
_cell.length_b   1.000
_cell.length_c   1.000
_cell.angle_alpha   90.00
_cell.angle_beta   90.00
_cell.angle_gamma   90.00
#
_symmetry.space_group_name_H-M   'P 1'
#
loop_
_entity.id
_entity.type
_entity.pdbx_description
1 polymer ?
#
loop_
_entity_poly.entity_id
_entity_poly.type
_entity_poly.pdbx_seq_one_letter_code
_entity_poly.pdbx_strand_id
1 'polypeptide(L)'
;MKYDFTSIMDRHGKDAIAVDGLGAMPGFTPSAPKEGFDAIPMWVADMNFPTVPTIPEAIIERARHPAYGYFQPTDEYYGAIIKWQETRNGVTGLTKECIGYENGVLGGVVSALTAFAAPGDAVLLHSPTYIGFTMSIGNNGFKIVHSPLVKDEDGVWRMDYEDMDMKIKMENIHVAVLCSPHNPCGRVWERWELEKAMEIYKANDCVVISDEIWSDIILAGHKHIPTQMVSEDARERTVGVYAPSKTFNLAGLVGSYHIIYNKYLRDRTVAKGSKPHYNDMNVLSMHALLGAYKPEGYEWVDELCGVITENVDYACRFIQEHFEGVEVFKPEGTYMLFLDCTKWCEAHGKTIGELQQAGWDVGVAWQDGRMFHGPCAIRMNLALPLSRVQEAFRRLDKYVFNGGLAKEDGYQAPLSVGDVMEDFTFDTPFTQGRTLMETLKAAPKTAILFLRYYGCTLCQMDIHQLAKDHGKITAGGGQLLLVLQSEPEVVSSQISEDTLPFEIICDPEQALYKRFGIQGAEDMRAMVDGKAFAKLAKAAVTGYRHGKYEGNELQLPAAFVVDANGKVGYAHYGKTVSDFPDAEKLARVLAE
;
A
#
# COMPACT_ATOMS: atom_id res chain seq x y z
N MET A 1 -12.96 15.89 -23.98
CA MET A 1 -13.48 16.31 -22.66
C MET A 1 -13.77 17.80 -22.72
N LYS A 2 -14.96 18.19 -22.30
CA LYS A 2 -15.44 19.56 -22.15
C LYS A 2 -14.92 20.20 -20.86
N TYR A 3 -14.72 19.39 -19.82
CA TYR A 3 -14.29 19.85 -18.50
C TYR A 3 -12.81 19.56 -18.22
N ASP A 4 -12.22 20.30 -17.29
CA ASP A 4 -10.81 20.18 -16.96
C ASP A 4 -10.56 19.13 -15.87
N PHE A 5 -10.00 18.00 -16.28
CA PHE A 5 -9.52 16.92 -15.42
C PHE A 5 -7.99 16.72 -15.55
N THR A 6 -7.29 17.73 -16.06
CA THR A 6 -5.86 17.64 -16.42
C THR A 6 -4.98 18.58 -15.62
N SER A 7 -5.51 19.74 -15.22
CA SER A 7 -4.77 20.71 -14.43
C SER A 7 -4.48 20.20 -13.03
N ILE A 8 -3.27 20.47 -12.54
CA ILE A 8 -2.90 20.22 -11.15
C ILE A 8 -3.35 21.43 -10.33
N MET A 9 -4.44 21.26 -9.58
CA MET A 9 -5.00 22.29 -8.73
C MET A 9 -4.17 22.45 -7.45
N ASP A 10 -3.72 23.67 -7.16
CA ASP A 10 -3.10 23.99 -5.88
C ASP A 10 -4.18 24.12 -4.80
N ARG A 11 -4.06 23.27 -3.78
CA ARG A 11 -4.99 23.18 -2.65
C ARG A 11 -4.35 23.60 -1.33
N HIS A 12 -3.07 24.01 -1.34
CA HIS A 12 -2.39 24.44 -0.13
C HIS A 12 -2.98 25.73 0.45
N GLY A 13 -3.11 25.78 1.78
CA GLY A 13 -3.68 26.92 2.48
C GLY A 13 -5.16 27.16 2.13
N LYS A 14 -5.87 26.12 1.72
CA LYS A 14 -7.32 26.12 1.43
C LYS A 14 -8.09 25.20 2.38
N ASP A 15 -7.52 24.92 3.55
CA ASP A 15 -8.09 24.03 4.58
C ASP A 15 -8.30 22.59 4.07
N ALA A 16 -7.51 22.17 3.08
CA ALA A 16 -7.68 20.89 2.42
C ALA A 16 -6.94 19.79 3.20
N ILE A 17 -7.66 19.01 4.02
CA ILE A 17 -7.05 17.95 4.84
C ILE A 17 -6.15 17.00 4.03
N ALA A 18 -6.52 16.69 2.79
CA ALA A 18 -5.77 15.81 1.90
C ALA A 18 -4.31 16.27 1.65
N VAL A 19 -4.05 17.57 1.77
CA VAL A 19 -2.78 18.24 1.46
C VAL A 19 -2.21 18.98 2.67
N ASP A 20 -3.00 19.85 3.31
CA ASP A 20 -2.60 20.63 4.49
C ASP A 20 -2.55 19.79 5.78
N GLY A 21 -3.22 18.62 5.80
CA GLY A 21 -3.28 17.73 6.96
C GLY A 21 -2.15 16.70 7.04
N LEU A 22 -1.22 16.67 6.08
CA LEU A 22 -0.12 15.72 6.06
C LEU A 22 0.78 15.91 7.29
N GLY A 23 1.03 14.84 8.04
CA GLY A 23 1.79 14.85 9.30
C GLY A 23 1.04 15.45 10.50
N ALA A 24 -0.21 15.88 10.35
CA ALA A 24 -0.94 16.58 11.42
C ALA A 24 -1.47 15.64 12.52
N MET A 25 -1.84 14.40 12.18
CA MET A 25 -2.35 13.41 13.14
C MET A 25 -1.64 12.06 12.95
N PRO A 26 -0.55 11.80 13.70
CA PRO A 26 0.16 10.52 13.65
C PRO A 26 -0.77 9.33 13.84
N GLY A 27 -0.64 8.31 12.97
CA GLY A 27 -1.49 7.11 12.98
C GLY A 27 -2.84 7.26 12.27
N PHE A 28 -3.21 8.45 11.80
CA PHE A 28 -4.43 8.67 11.00
C PHE A 28 -4.15 9.34 9.65
N THR A 29 -3.34 10.40 9.62
CA THR A 29 -2.95 11.09 8.39
C THR A 29 -1.60 10.57 7.88
N PRO A 30 -1.38 10.52 6.55
CA PRO A 30 -0.07 10.30 5.96
C PRO A 30 1.01 11.24 6.49
N SER A 31 2.24 10.73 6.64
CA SER A 31 3.42 11.54 6.96
C SER A 31 3.74 12.52 5.82
N ALA A 32 4.42 13.61 6.16
CA ALA A 32 4.96 14.53 5.16
C ALA A 32 6.07 13.84 4.31
N PRO A 33 6.21 14.18 3.02
CA PRO A 33 7.28 13.65 2.18
C PRO A 33 8.68 14.05 2.66
N LYS A 34 9.68 13.26 2.25
CA LYS A 34 11.09 13.66 2.39
C LYS A 34 11.42 14.83 1.45
N GLU A 35 12.48 15.55 1.80
CA GLU A 35 12.98 16.65 0.97
C GLU A 35 13.23 16.19 -0.48
N GLY A 36 12.84 17.03 -1.44
CA GLY A 36 12.92 16.73 -2.87
C GLY A 36 11.66 16.09 -3.47
N PHE A 37 10.65 15.77 -2.66
CA PHE A 37 9.36 15.27 -3.13
C PHE A 37 8.21 16.21 -2.73
N ASP A 38 7.36 16.54 -3.69
CA ASP A 38 6.06 17.16 -3.44
C ASP A 38 4.98 16.09 -3.19
N ALA A 39 3.94 16.45 -2.44
CA ALA A 39 2.88 15.51 -2.07
C ALA A 39 1.90 15.23 -3.23
N ILE A 40 1.49 13.97 -3.34
CA ILE A 40 0.44 13.46 -4.22
C ILE A 40 -0.68 12.89 -3.32
N PRO A 41 -1.78 13.62 -3.12
CA PRO A 41 -2.83 13.25 -2.16
C PRO A 41 -3.71 12.11 -2.69
N MET A 42 -3.37 10.87 -2.33
CA MET A 42 -4.04 9.63 -2.80
C MET A 42 -4.69 8.83 -1.65
N TRP A 43 -5.16 9.49 -0.58
CA TRP A 43 -5.67 8.82 0.63
C TRP A 43 -7.14 9.18 0.93
N VAL A 44 -7.43 10.43 1.28
CA VAL A 44 -8.80 10.89 1.56
C VAL A 44 -9.66 10.78 0.32
N ALA A 45 -10.95 10.47 0.53
CA ALA A 45 -11.95 10.32 -0.52
C ALA A 45 -12.53 11.67 -0.98
N ASP A 46 -11.66 12.58 -1.44
CA ASP A 46 -12.01 13.79 -2.16
C ASP A 46 -11.16 13.89 -3.44
N MET A 47 -11.64 14.61 -4.44
CA MET A 47 -11.00 14.63 -5.76
C MET A 47 -9.99 15.76 -5.87
N ASN A 48 -9.00 15.57 -6.76
CA ASN A 48 -8.06 16.62 -7.17
C ASN A 48 -8.49 17.23 -8.52
N PHE A 49 -9.80 17.42 -8.68
CA PHE A 49 -10.44 18.07 -9.81
C PHE A 49 -11.33 19.21 -9.34
N PRO A 50 -11.46 20.29 -10.12
CA PRO A 50 -12.50 21.27 -9.89
C PRO A 50 -13.88 20.61 -10.05
N THR A 51 -14.83 21.01 -9.23
CA THR A 51 -16.23 20.60 -9.41
C THR A 51 -16.84 21.22 -10.66
N VAL A 52 -17.98 20.69 -11.15
CA VAL A 52 -18.71 21.28 -12.28
C VAL A 52 -19.03 22.77 -12.02
N PRO A 53 -18.79 23.70 -12.99
CA PRO A 53 -18.91 25.15 -12.77
C PRO A 53 -20.27 25.64 -12.28
N THR A 54 -21.35 24.93 -12.64
CA THR A 54 -22.71 25.28 -12.23
C THR A 54 -22.94 25.23 -10.73
N ILE A 55 -22.10 24.52 -9.97
CA ILE A 55 -22.16 24.47 -8.50
C ILE A 55 -21.67 25.77 -7.87
N PRO A 56 -20.42 26.23 -8.06
CA PRO A 56 -19.98 27.51 -7.52
C PRO A 56 -20.81 28.67 -8.07
N GLU A 57 -21.28 28.62 -9.32
CA GLU A 57 -22.21 29.62 -9.86
C GLU A 57 -23.50 29.73 -9.04
N ALA A 58 -24.16 28.60 -8.74
CA ALA A 58 -25.38 28.58 -7.94
C ALA A 58 -25.15 29.04 -6.49
N ILE A 59 -24.01 28.68 -5.90
CA ILE A 59 -23.63 29.13 -4.56
C ILE A 59 -23.39 30.65 -4.56
N ILE A 60 -22.63 31.17 -5.52
CA ILE A 60 -22.34 32.61 -5.65
C ILE A 60 -23.63 33.39 -5.90
N GLU A 61 -24.51 32.89 -6.77
CA GLU A 61 -25.82 33.49 -7.01
C GLU A 61 -26.63 33.59 -5.72
N ARG A 62 -26.73 32.50 -4.95
CA ARG A 62 -27.43 32.52 -3.67
C ARG A 62 -26.75 33.47 -2.68
N ALA A 63 -25.43 33.52 -2.66
CA ALA A 63 -24.66 34.35 -1.73
C ALA A 63 -24.77 35.86 -1.99
N ARG A 64 -25.18 36.27 -3.21
CA ARG A 64 -25.48 37.68 -3.52
C ARG A 64 -26.70 38.21 -2.78
N HIS A 65 -27.62 37.34 -2.35
CA HIS A 65 -28.76 37.76 -1.55
C HIS A 65 -28.34 38.07 -0.10
N PRO A 66 -28.70 39.24 0.47
CA PRO A 66 -28.15 39.70 1.74
C PRO A 66 -28.74 39.00 2.99
N ALA A 67 -29.76 38.15 2.84
CA ALA A 67 -30.39 37.43 3.95
C ALA A 67 -30.10 35.92 3.93
N TYR A 68 -29.84 35.35 5.11
CA TYR A 68 -29.50 33.94 5.36
C TYR A 68 -30.31 33.34 6.52
N GLY A 69 -31.57 33.77 6.67
CA GLY A 69 -32.47 33.26 7.70
C GLY A 69 -32.97 31.84 7.42
N TYR A 70 -33.91 31.38 8.26
CA TYR A 70 -34.56 30.08 8.11
C TYR A 70 -35.21 29.89 6.74
N PHE A 71 -35.10 28.68 6.18
CA PHE A 71 -35.64 28.31 4.89
C PHE A 71 -36.17 26.88 4.93
N GLN A 72 -36.87 26.48 3.87
CA GLN A 72 -37.27 25.10 3.63
C GLN A 72 -36.77 24.67 2.24
N PRO A 73 -36.46 23.38 2.02
CA PRO A 73 -36.17 22.86 0.70
C PRO A 73 -37.32 23.14 -0.28
N THR A 74 -36.99 23.58 -1.49
CA THR A 74 -37.97 23.93 -2.52
C THR A 74 -38.50 22.69 -3.24
N ASP A 75 -39.65 22.78 -3.93
CA ASP A 75 -40.11 21.69 -4.82
C ASP A 75 -39.09 21.41 -5.94
N GLU A 76 -38.31 22.42 -6.36
CA GLU A 76 -37.21 22.26 -7.32
C GLU A 76 -36.09 21.36 -6.77
N TYR A 77 -35.74 21.47 -5.49
CA TYR A 77 -34.76 20.60 -4.84
C TYR A 77 -35.19 19.13 -4.90
N TYR A 78 -36.45 18.84 -4.53
CA TYR A 78 -36.98 17.48 -4.61
C TYR A 78 -37.09 17.00 -6.06
N GLY A 79 -37.56 17.87 -6.97
CA GLY A 79 -37.67 17.57 -8.40
C GLY A 79 -36.32 17.22 -9.04
N ALA A 80 -35.24 17.92 -8.65
CA ALA A 80 -33.89 17.63 -9.11
C ALA A 80 -33.41 16.24 -8.67
N ILE A 81 -33.65 15.87 -7.40
CA ILE A 81 -33.31 14.53 -6.88
C ILE A 81 -34.10 13.44 -7.60
N ILE A 82 -35.41 13.62 -7.75
CA ILE A 82 -36.29 12.68 -8.43
C ILE A 82 -35.80 12.43 -9.85
N LYS A 83 -35.52 13.51 -10.60
CA LYS A 83 -35.05 13.42 -11.98
C LYS A 83 -33.66 12.80 -12.10
N TRP A 84 -32.76 13.08 -11.16
CA TRP A 84 -31.44 12.45 -11.10
C TRP A 84 -31.56 10.93 -10.94
N GLN A 85 -32.36 10.48 -9.96
CA GLN A 85 -32.56 9.06 -9.68
C GLN A 85 -33.30 8.34 -10.82
N GLU A 86 -34.28 8.99 -11.45
CA GLU A 86 -34.96 8.46 -12.64
C GLU A 86 -33.97 8.27 -13.80
N THR A 87 -33.17 9.31 -14.09
CA THR A 87 -32.28 9.33 -15.27
C THR A 87 -31.06 8.43 -15.09
N ARG A 88 -30.37 8.50 -13.94
CA ARG A 88 -29.12 7.76 -13.69
C ARG A 88 -29.38 6.32 -13.29
N ASN A 89 -30.36 6.11 -12.42
CA ASN A 89 -30.56 4.84 -11.72
C ASN A 89 -31.85 4.11 -12.13
N GLY A 90 -32.66 4.69 -13.03
CA GLY A 90 -33.90 4.07 -13.51
C GLY A 90 -34.98 3.96 -12.42
N VAL A 91 -34.91 4.80 -11.39
CA VAL A 91 -35.88 4.79 -10.29
C VAL A 91 -37.22 5.31 -10.78
N THR A 92 -38.29 4.52 -10.58
CA THR A 92 -39.66 4.89 -10.96
C THR A 92 -40.54 5.04 -9.72
N GLY A 93 -41.41 6.06 -9.70
CA GLY A 93 -42.40 6.25 -8.63
C GLY A 93 -41.83 6.87 -7.35
N LEU A 94 -40.66 7.52 -7.40
CA LEU A 94 -40.13 8.29 -6.30
C LEU A 94 -40.91 9.60 -6.13
N THR A 95 -41.36 9.89 -4.90
CA THR A 95 -42.08 11.12 -4.57
C THR A 95 -41.31 11.94 -3.54
N LYS A 96 -41.63 13.23 -3.40
CA LYS A 96 -40.95 14.11 -2.45
C LYS A 96 -41.09 13.66 -1.00
N GLU A 97 -42.19 13.00 -0.65
CA GLU A 97 -42.45 12.48 0.70
C GLU A 97 -41.53 11.31 1.07
N CYS A 98 -40.88 10.69 0.09
CA CYS A 98 -39.89 9.64 0.32
C CYS A 98 -38.49 10.22 0.57
N ILE A 99 -38.27 11.50 0.29
CA ILE A 99 -36.96 12.15 0.35
C ILE A 99 -36.86 12.98 1.62
N GLY A 100 -35.83 12.74 2.42
CA GLY A 100 -35.51 13.56 3.59
C GLY A 100 -34.03 13.88 3.67
N TYR A 101 -33.70 14.90 4.47
CA TYR A 101 -32.33 15.40 4.63
C TYR A 101 -31.60 14.71 5.79
N GLU A 102 -30.28 14.53 5.64
CA GLU A 102 -29.37 14.12 6.71
C GLU A 102 -28.05 14.90 6.61
N ASN A 103 -27.42 15.19 7.75
CA ASN A 103 -26.11 15.84 7.88
C ASN A 103 -24.95 14.93 7.47
N GLY A 104 -24.93 14.56 6.20
CA GLY A 104 -24.00 13.58 5.65
C GLY A 104 -24.46 12.14 5.85
N VAL A 105 -23.94 11.26 5.01
CA VAL A 105 -24.42 9.87 4.90
C VAL A 105 -24.22 9.08 6.19
N LEU A 106 -23.10 9.26 6.89
CA LEU A 106 -22.89 8.64 8.20
C LEU A 106 -23.90 9.13 9.24
N GLY A 107 -24.33 10.39 9.15
CA GLY A 107 -25.44 10.92 9.95
C GLY A 107 -26.74 10.15 9.67
N GLY A 108 -27.08 9.96 8.39
CA GLY A 108 -28.24 9.16 7.97
C GLY A 108 -28.17 7.70 8.42
N VAL A 109 -27.00 7.07 8.33
CA VAL A 109 -26.77 5.71 8.82
C VAL A 109 -27.03 5.62 10.32
N VAL A 110 -26.53 6.58 11.11
CA VAL A 110 -26.77 6.61 12.57
C VAL A 110 -28.23 6.93 12.90
N SER A 111 -28.87 7.86 12.19
CA SER A 111 -30.30 8.16 12.32
C SER A 111 -31.16 6.90 12.12
N ALA A 112 -30.87 6.13 11.07
CA ALA A 112 -31.56 4.88 10.77
C ALA A 112 -31.22 3.78 11.79
N LEU A 113 -29.95 3.57 12.13
CA LEU A 113 -29.54 2.57 13.13
C LEU A 113 -30.25 2.79 14.46
N THR A 114 -30.22 4.02 14.98
CA THR A 114 -30.87 4.35 16.25
C THR A 114 -32.41 4.29 16.20
N ALA A 115 -33.00 4.21 14.99
CA ALA A 115 -34.43 4.00 14.80
C ALA A 115 -34.84 2.52 14.91
N PHE A 116 -33.94 1.58 14.64
CA PHE A 116 -34.26 0.15 14.56
C PHE A 116 -33.40 -0.74 15.46
N ALA A 117 -32.40 -0.18 16.13
CA ALA A 117 -31.56 -0.86 17.11
C ALA A 117 -31.29 0.03 18.34
N ALA A 118 -30.88 -0.59 19.44
CA ALA A 118 -30.41 0.05 20.67
C ALA A 118 -28.89 -0.14 20.83
N PRO A 119 -28.21 0.76 21.56
CA PRO A 119 -26.82 0.52 21.96
C PRO A 119 -26.67 -0.83 22.65
N GLY A 120 -25.66 -1.60 22.27
CA GLY A 120 -25.46 -3.00 22.65
C GLY A 120 -25.92 -4.01 21.59
N ASP A 121 -26.86 -3.64 20.73
CA ASP A 121 -27.34 -4.53 19.66
C ASP A 121 -26.26 -4.75 18.61
N ALA A 122 -26.31 -5.93 17.99
CA ALA A 122 -25.45 -6.32 16.89
C ALA A 122 -25.95 -5.76 15.55
N VAL A 123 -25.01 -5.33 14.70
CA VAL A 123 -25.27 -4.80 13.36
C VAL A 123 -24.38 -5.53 12.36
N LEU A 124 -24.97 -6.07 11.29
CA LEU A 124 -24.22 -6.76 10.25
C LEU A 124 -23.56 -5.76 9.29
N LEU A 125 -22.26 -5.92 9.04
CA LEU A 125 -21.51 -5.20 8.00
C LEU A 125 -20.61 -6.16 7.22
N HIS A 126 -20.39 -5.89 5.94
CA HIS A 126 -19.37 -6.63 5.18
C HIS A 126 -17.97 -6.10 5.46
N SER A 127 -16.97 -6.98 5.54
CA SER A 127 -15.55 -6.61 5.63
C SER A 127 -14.74 -7.09 4.42
N PRO A 128 -13.72 -6.35 3.94
CA PRO A 128 -13.23 -5.06 4.45
C PRO A 128 -14.29 -3.96 4.32
N THR A 129 -14.25 -2.96 5.21
CA THR A 129 -15.32 -1.97 5.34
C THR A 129 -14.79 -0.55 5.47
N TYR A 130 -15.64 0.44 5.16
CA TYR A 130 -15.30 1.85 5.33
C TYR A 130 -15.09 2.20 6.81
N ILE A 131 -13.92 2.77 7.13
CA ILE A 131 -13.58 3.21 8.49
C ILE A 131 -14.64 4.13 9.13
N GLY A 132 -15.34 4.94 8.33
CA GLY A 132 -16.40 5.81 8.84
C GLY A 132 -17.54 5.03 9.48
N PHE A 133 -17.86 3.82 9.00
CA PHE A 133 -18.81 2.94 9.68
C PHE A 133 -18.25 2.47 11.01
N THR A 134 -17.03 1.95 11.04
CA THR A 134 -16.38 1.46 12.26
C THR A 134 -16.39 2.53 13.36
N MET A 135 -16.03 3.76 13.02
CA MET A 135 -16.04 4.88 13.96
C MET A 135 -17.46 5.29 14.37
N SER A 136 -18.34 5.58 13.40
CA SER A 136 -19.67 6.13 13.71
C SER A 136 -20.58 5.13 14.42
N ILE A 137 -20.56 3.86 14.01
CA ILE A 137 -21.38 2.80 14.61
C ILE A 137 -20.84 2.44 16.00
N GLY A 138 -19.53 2.27 16.15
CA GLY A 138 -18.89 2.00 17.44
C GLY A 138 -19.09 3.13 18.45
N ASN A 139 -18.94 4.40 18.04
CA ASN A 139 -19.16 5.56 18.90
C ASN A 139 -20.62 5.69 19.40
N ASN A 140 -21.58 5.10 18.68
CA ASN A 140 -22.98 5.04 19.10
C ASN A 140 -23.30 3.80 19.94
N GLY A 141 -22.30 2.99 20.29
CA GLY A 141 -22.42 1.86 21.21
C GLY A 141 -22.97 0.57 20.59
N PHE A 142 -23.00 0.46 19.26
CA PHE A 142 -23.44 -0.78 18.59
C PHE A 142 -22.28 -1.79 18.45
N LYS A 143 -22.61 -3.08 18.46
CA LYS A 143 -21.66 -4.17 18.20
C LYS A 143 -21.62 -4.47 16.70
N ILE A 144 -20.51 -4.17 16.02
CA ILE A 144 -20.36 -4.56 14.62
C ILE A 144 -20.07 -6.06 14.53
N VAL A 145 -20.86 -6.78 13.75
CA VAL A 145 -20.61 -8.17 13.36
C VAL A 145 -20.24 -8.18 11.89
N HIS A 146 -18.98 -8.48 11.61
CA HIS A 146 -18.47 -8.53 10.25
C HIS A 146 -18.80 -9.86 9.57
N SER A 147 -19.34 -9.79 8.35
CA SER A 147 -19.35 -10.90 7.38
C SER A 147 -18.29 -10.63 6.31
N PRO A 148 -17.14 -11.34 6.34
CA PRO A 148 -16.09 -11.11 5.36
C PRO A 148 -16.55 -11.43 3.93
N LEU A 149 -16.24 -10.54 3.00
CA LEU A 149 -16.34 -10.82 1.58
C LEU A 149 -15.29 -11.87 1.21
N VAL A 150 -15.63 -12.70 0.24
CA VAL A 150 -14.76 -13.77 -0.29
C VAL A 150 -14.44 -13.47 -1.74
N LYS A 151 -13.24 -13.83 -2.22
CA LYS A 151 -12.94 -13.74 -3.65
C LYS A 151 -13.41 -15.03 -4.34
N ASP A 152 -14.09 -14.91 -5.48
CA ASP A 152 -14.37 -16.05 -6.36
C ASP A 152 -13.13 -16.45 -7.18
N GLU A 153 -13.28 -17.43 -8.08
CA GLU A 153 -12.20 -17.96 -8.92
C GLU A 153 -11.57 -16.89 -9.84
N ASP A 154 -12.35 -15.87 -10.22
CA ASP A 154 -11.90 -14.73 -11.04
C ASP A 154 -11.35 -13.58 -10.18
N GLY A 155 -11.29 -13.75 -8.86
CA GLY A 155 -10.81 -12.74 -7.92
C GLY A 155 -11.83 -11.67 -7.57
N VAL A 156 -13.11 -11.83 -7.94
CA VAL A 156 -14.18 -10.88 -7.66
C VAL A 156 -14.66 -11.03 -6.21
N TRP A 157 -14.74 -9.93 -5.47
CA TRP A 157 -15.21 -9.92 -4.08
C TRP A 157 -16.71 -10.18 -3.95
N ARG A 158 -17.13 -11.38 -3.57
CA ARG A 158 -18.54 -11.78 -3.37
C ARG A 158 -18.96 -11.73 -1.90
N MET A 159 -20.26 -11.57 -1.68
CA MET A 159 -20.88 -11.77 -0.36
C MET A 159 -20.91 -13.26 -0.01
N ASP A 160 -20.53 -13.61 1.21
CA ASP A 160 -20.71 -14.96 1.76
C ASP A 160 -22.10 -15.07 2.40
N TYR A 161 -23.06 -15.54 1.61
CA TYR A 161 -24.47 -15.59 2.00
C TYR A 161 -24.73 -16.53 3.17
N GLU A 162 -24.04 -17.67 3.20
CA GLU A 162 -24.14 -18.65 4.25
C GLU A 162 -23.60 -18.10 5.58
N ASP A 163 -22.46 -17.41 5.56
CA ASP A 163 -21.90 -16.70 6.72
C ASP A 163 -22.81 -15.56 7.21
N MET A 164 -23.36 -14.78 6.28
CA MET A 164 -24.32 -13.71 6.59
C MET A 164 -25.53 -14.27 7.35
N ASP A 165 -26.23 -15.27 6.79
CA ASP A 165 -27.42 -15.86 7.38
C ASP A 165 -27.14 -16.51 8.74
N MET A 166 -26.01 -17.22 8.86
CA MET A 166 -25.56 -17.82 10.11
C MET A 166 -25.34 -16.76 11.20
N LYS A 167 -24.58 -15.69 10.90
CA LYS A 167 -24.25 -14.64 11.87
C LYS A 167 -25.46 -13.84 12.29
N ILE A 168 -26.37 -13.54 11.35
CA ILE A 168 -27.63 -12.87 11.65
C ILE A 168 -28.40 -13.66 12.72
N LYS A 169 -28.54 -14.97 12.54
CA LYS A 169 -29.27 -15.84 13.49
C LYS A 169 -28.55 -16.01 14.82
N MET A 170 -27.23 -16.24 14.79
CA MET A 170 -26.45 -16.48 16.01
C MET A 170 -26.39 -15.25 16.92
N GLU A 171 -26.31 -14.06 16.33
CA GLU A 171 -26.16 -12.79 17.06
C GLU A 171 -27.48 -12.03 17.22
N ASN A 172 -28.61 -12.60 16.74
CA ASN A 172 -29.94 -11.97 16.73
C ASN A 172 -29.92 -10.56 16.09
N ILE A 173 -29.33 -10.46 14.90
CA ILE A 173 -29.18 -9.18 14.19
C ILE A 173 -30.50 -8.80 13.52
N HIS A 174 -30.97 -7.57 13.75
CA HIS A 174 -32.18 -7.03 13.10
C HIS A 174 -31.92 -5.81 12.21
N VAL A 175 -30.66 -5.34 12.12
CA VAL A 175 -30.27 -4.25 11.21
C VAL A 175 -28.95 -4.58 10.53
N ALA A 176 -28.90 -4.39 9.21
CA ALA A 176 -27.68 -4.51 8.40
C ALA A 176 -27.34 -3.17 7.75
N VAL A 177 -26.04 -2.86 7.66
CA VAL A 177 -25.53 -1.73 6.87
C VAL A 177 -24.83 -2.29 5.63
N LEU A 178 -25.40 -2.00 4.46
CA LEU A 178 -24.90 -2.38 3.15
C LEU A 178 -24.22 -1.17 2.51
N CYS A 179 -23.02 -1.36 1.95
CA CYS A 179 -22.32 -0.34 1.17
C CYS A 179 -22.40 -0.70 -0.32
N SER A 180 -23.01 0.16 -1.13
CA SER A 180 -23.34 -0.14 -2.54
C SER A 180 -23.26 1.13 -3.42
N PRO A 181 -22.21 1.32 -4.23
CA PRO A 181 -20.97 0.53 -4.38
C PRO A 181 -20.15 0.36 -3.10
N HIS A 182 -19.44 -0.77 -2.99
CA HIS A 182 -18.75 -1.19 -1.76
C HIS A 182 -17.34 -0.59 -1.63
N ASN A 183 -17.15 0.31 -0.67
CA ASN A 183 -15.85 0.84 -0.27
C ASN A 183 -15.23 -0.05 0.84
N PRO A 184 -13.99 -0.57 0.70
CA PRO A 184 -12.95 -0.13 -0.23
C PRO A 184 -12.77 -0.99 -1.49
N CYS A 185 -13.45 -2.13 -1.62
CA CYS A 185 -13.21 -3.10 -2.70
C CYS A 185 -13.58 -2.58 -4.09
N GLY A 186 -14.42 -1.55 -4.19
CA GLY A 186 -14.93 -1.01 -5.44
C GLY A 186 -15.95 -1.91 -6.14
N ARG A 187 -16.62 -2.82 -5.42
CA ARG A 187 -17.69 -3.65 -6.02
C ARG A 187 -18.93 -2.82 -6.35
N VAL A 188 -19.53 -3.11 -7.50
CA VAL A 188 -20.88 -2.67 -7.88
C VAL A 188 -21.73 -3.93 -7.95
N TRP A 189 -22.59 -4.11 -6.95
CA TRP A 189 -23.35 -5.35 -6.78
C TRP A 189 -24.29 -5.59 -7.96
N GLU A 190 -24.22 -6.79 -8.52
CA GLU A 190 -25.11 -7.24 -9.56
C GLU A 190 -26.52 -7.47 -9.00
N ARG A 191 -27.54 -7.42 -9.87
CA ARG A 191 -28.94 -7.59 -9.46
C ARG A 191 -29.15 -8.86 -8.64
N TRP A 192 -28.64 -9.98 -9.14
CA TRP A 192 -28.83 -11.28 -8.49
C TRP A 192 -28.10 -11.34 -7.13
N GLU A 193 -26.98 -10.62 -6.97
CA GLU A 193 -26.25 -10.55 -5.70
C GLU A 193 -27.08 -9.84 -4.63
N LEU A 194 -27.68 -8.71 -5.01
CA LEU A 194 -28.59 -7.95 -4.16
C LEU A 194 -29.88 -8.72 -3.87
N GLU A 195 -30.49 -9.37 -4.86
CA GLU A 195 -31.70 -10.19 -4.66
C GLU A 195 -31.45 -11.29 -3.62
N LYS A 196 -30.32 -12.01 -3.72
CA LYS A 196 -29.96 -13.06 -2.76
C LYS A 196 -29.72 -12.49 -1.36
N ALA A 197 -29.03 -11.35 -1.24
CA ALA A 197 -28.84 -10.68 0.05
C ALA A 197 -30.18 -10.24 0.68
N MET A 198 -31.07 -9.65 -0.12
CA MET A 198 -32.37 -9.16 0.35
C MET A 198 -33.30 -10.29 0.80
N GLU A 199 -33.26 -11.47 0.16
CA GLU A 199 -34.02 -12.64 0.63
C GLU A 199 -33.51 -13.14 2.00
N ILE A 200 -32.20 -13.05 2.29
CA ILE A 200 -31.65 -13.39 3.61
C ILE A 200 -32.10 -12.37 4.66
N TYR A 201 -31.99 -11.07 4.35
CA TYR A 201 -32.47 -10.03 5.27
C TYR A 201 -33.97 -10.15 5.54
N LYS A 202 -34.75 -10.54 4.53
CA LYS A 202 -36.17 -10.83 4.66
C LYS A 202 -36.47 -12.03 5.54
N ALA A 203 -35.79 -13.15 5.32
CA ALA A 203 -35.99 -14.36 6.10
C ALA A 203 -35.67 -14.17 7.60
N ASN A 204 -34.84 -13.18 7.93
CA ASN A 204 -34.41 -12.87 9.30
C ASN A 204 -35.00 -11.56 9.85
N ASP A 205 -35.97 -10.96 9.17
CA ASP A 205 -36.62 -9.70 9.57
C ASP A 205 -35.65 -8.54 9.86
N CYS A 206 -34.60 -8.42 9.03
CA CYS A 206 -33.65 -7.31 9.11
C CYS A 206 -34.14 -6.09 8.33
N VAL A 207 -34.03 -4.90 8.93
CA VAL A 207 -34.01 -3.63 8.21
C VAL A 207 -32.63 -3.45 7.58
N VAL A 208 -32.56 -2.92 6.35
CA VAL A 208 -31.26 -2.65 5.71
C VAL A 208 -31.06 -1.15 5.48
N ILE A 209 -29.88 -0.68 5.83
CA ILE A 209 -29.44 0.69 5.59
C ILE A 209 -28.44 0.60 4.45
N SER A 210 -28.83 1.08 3.27
CA SER A 210 -27.99 1.05 2.07
C SER A 210 -27.29 2.40 1.93
N ASP A 211 -26.00 2.45 2.22
CA ASP A 211 -25.13 3.58 1.88
C ASP A 211 -24.80 3.50 0.38
N GLU A 212 -25.44 4.39 -0.38
CA GLU A 212 -25.31 4.50 -1.82
C GLU A 212 -24.67 5.84 -2.23
N ILE A 213 -23.80 6.39 -1.39
CA ILE A 213 -23.07 7.64 -1.67
C ILE A 213 -22.21 7.57 -2.94
N TRP A 214 -21.85 6.36 -3.37
CA TRP A 214 -21.01 6.10 -4.53
C TRP A 214 -21.82 5.78 -5.81
N SER A 215 -23.15 5.86 -5.76
CA SER A 215 -24.05 5.39 -6.84
C SER A 215 -23.76 5.95 -8.23
N ASP A 216 -23.13 7.14 -8.30
CA ASP A 216 -22.85 7.82 -9.55
C ASP A 216 -21.45 7.56 -10.10
N ILE A 217 -20.51 7.05 -9.29
CA ILE A 217 -19.13 6.79 -9.69
C ILE A 217 -19.02 5.31 -10.08
N ILE A 218 -19.37 5.01 -11.32
CA ILE A 218 -19.43 3.65 -11.88
C ILE A 218 -18.50 3.58 -13.08
N LEU A 219 -17.62 2.58 -13.12
CA LEU A 219 -16.65 2.43 -14.20
C LEU A 219 -17.26 1.71 -15.40
N ALA A 220 -16.61 1.87 -16.55
CA ALA A 220 -17.12 1.37 -17.83
C ALA A 220 -17.46 -0.13 -17.77
N GLY A 221 -18.68 -0.48 -18.18
CA GLY A 221 -19.18 -1.86 -18.23
C GLY A 221 -20.04 -2.28 -17.03
N HIS A 222 -20.09 -1.49 -15.96
CA HIS A 222 -20.89 -1.77 -14.77
C HIS A 222 -22.09 -0.83 -14.66
N LYS A 223 -23.05 -1.18 -13.81
CA LYS A 223 -24.24 -0.38 -13.57
C LYS A 223 -24.66 -0.48 -12.11
N HIS A 224 -24.85 0.67 -11.48
CA HIS A 224 -25.46 0.73 -10.15
C HIS A 224 -26.93 0.30 -10.19
N ILE A 225 -27.35 -0.46 -9.19
CA ILE A 225 -28.74 -0.84 -8.97
C ILE A 225 -29.09 -0.42 -7.55
N PRO A 226 -29.99 0.56 -7.38
CA PRO A 226 -30.44 0.91 -6.05
C PRO A 226 -31.03 -0.31 -5.36
N THR A 227 -30.64 -0.55 -4.10
CA THR A 227 -31.04 -1.75 -3.36
C THR A 227 -32.55 -1.88 -3.27
N GLN A 228 -33.26 -0.75 -3.16
CA GLN A 228 -34.73 -0.65 -3.15
C GLN A 228 -35.42 -1.05 -4.47
N MET A 229 -34.67 -1.30 -5.56
CA MET A 229 -35.21 -1.59 -6.89
C MET A 229 -35.12 -3.07 -7.27
N VAL A 230 -34.68 -3.94 -6.37
CA VAL A 230 -34.55 -5.39 -6.67
C VAL A 230 -35.80 -6.20 -6.36
N SER A 231 -36.62 -5.77 -5.39
CA SER A 231 -37.93 -6.38 -5.10
C SER A 231 -38.85 -5.40 -4.36
N GLU A 232 -40.15 -5.69 -4.30
CA GLU A 232 -41.10 -4.91 -3.50
C GLU A 232 -40.73 -4.93 -2.01
N ASP A 233 -40.30 -6.09 -1.51
CA ASP A 233 -39.87 -6.25 -0.14
C ASP A 233 -38.60 -5.42 0.15
N ALA A 234 -37.62 -5.44 -0.78
CA ALA A 234 -36.42 -4.62 -0.67
C ALA A 234 -36.74 -3.13 -0.63
N ARG A 235 -37.72 -2.68 -1.42
CA ARG A 235 -38.21 -1.29 -1.42
C ARG A 235 -38.76 -0.88 -0.06
N GLU A 236 -39.49 -1.78 0.61
CA GLU A 236 -40.20 -1.50 1.85
C GLU A 236 -39.34 -1.69 3.12
N ARG A 237 -38.24 -2.46 3.07
CA ARG A 237 -37.35 -2.70 4.23
C ARG A 237 -36.06 -1.88 4.27
N THR A 238 -35.82 -1.05 3.24
CA THR A 238 -34.53 -0.39 3.06
C THR A 238 -34.61 1.12 3.31
N VAL A 239 -33.65 1.63 4.08
CA VAL A 239 -33.31 3.05 4.15
C VAL A 239 -32.12 3.30 3.22
N GLY A 240 -32.36 3.87 2.04
CA GLY A 240 -31.30 4.24 1.10
C GLY A 240 -30.76 5.62 1.41
N VAL A 241 -29.44 5.80 1.45
CA VAL A 241 -28.79 7.08 1.80
C VAL A 241 -27.81 7.48 0.70
N TYR A 242 -27.95 8.69 0.19
CA TYR A 242 -27.23 9.21 -0.97
C TYR A 242 -26.67 10.59 -0.67
N ALA A 243 -25.67 11.03 -1.42
CA ALA A 243 -25.24 12.43 -1.40
C ALA A 243 -24.55 12.82 -2.71
N PRO A 244 -24.62 14.09 -3.14
CA PRO A 244 -23.82 14.58 -4.25
C PRO A 244 -22.34 14.74 -3.88
N SER A 245 -21.95 14.53 -2.62
CA SER A 245 -20.64 14.91 -2.09
C SER A 245 -19.48 14.11 -2.67
N LYS A 246 -19.63 12.80 -2.87
CA LYS A 246 -18.62 11.97 -3.53
C LYS A 246 -18.64 12.14 -5.04
N THR A 247 -19.83 12.33 -5.61
CA THR A 247 -20.00 12.55 -7.05
C THR A 247 -19.34 13.85 -7.51
N PHE A 248 -19.56 14.95 -6.80
CA PHE A 248 -19.17 16.30 -7.23
C PHE A 248 -18.09 16.95 -6.34
N ASN A 249 -17.36 16.16 -5.56
CA ASN A 249 -16.29 16.67 -4.68
C ASN A 249 -16.77 17.74 -3.66
N LEU A 250 -17.96 17.55 -3.08
CA LEU A 250 -18.60 18.51 -2.17
C LEU A 250 -18.54 18.11 -0.69
N ALA A 251 -17.58 17.28 -0.28
CA ALA A 251 -17.54 16.74 1.09
C ALA A 251 -17.40 17.83 2.18
N GLY A 252 -16.84 19.00 1.85
CA GLY A 252 -16.80 20.17 2.74
C GLY A 252 -18.12 20.95 2.83
N LEU A 253 -19.04 20.71 1.89
CA LEU A 253 -20.41 21.24 1.93
C LEU A 253 -21.31 20.16 2.53
N VAL A 254 -21.70 20.37 3.80
CA VAL A 254 -22.48 19.36 4.54
C VAL A 254 -23.86 19.20 3.90
N GLY A 255 -24.20 17.96 3.55
CA GLY A 255 -25.55 17.55 3.17
C GLY A 255 -25.59 16.17 2.50
N SER A 256 -26.64 15.41 2.81
CA SER A 256 -27.03 14.16 2.16
C SER A 256 -28.55 14.04 2.18
N TYR A 257 -29.08 13.04 1.49
CA TYR A 257 -30.51 12.75 1.52
C TYR A 257 -30.76 11.25 1.64
N HIS A 258 -31.82 10.89 2.36
CA HIS A 258 -32.33 9.53 2.37
C HIS A 258 -33.51 9.40 1.42
N ILE A 259 -33.68 8.20 0.86
CA ILE A 259 -34.88 7.77 0.14
C ILE A 259 -35.49 6.61 0.92
N ILE A 260 -36.70 6.81 1.45
CA ILE A 260 -37.42 5.82 2.26
C ILE A 260 -38.89 5.78 1.81
N TYR A 261 -39.25 4.69 1.11
CA TYR A 261 -40.61 4.48 0.61
C TYR A 261 -41.59 4.12 1.73
N ASN A 262 -41.17 3.20 2.60
CA ASN A 262 -42.00 2.74 3.69
C ASN A 262 -42.22 3.85 4.73
N LYS A 263 -43.48 4.23 4.94
CA LYS A 263 -43.86 5.30 5.87
C LYS A 263 -43.41 5.02 7.31
N TYR A 264 -43.48 3.77 7.77
CA TYR A 264 -43.05 3.42 9.13
C TYR A 264 -41.54 3.62 9.29
N LEU A 265 -40.74 3.14 8.33
CA LEU A 265 -39.30 3.33 8.37
C LEU A 265 -38.91 4.81 8.33
N ARG A 266 -39.56 5.56 7.44
CA ARG A 266 -39.31 7.00 7.24
C ARG A 266 -39.61 7.78 8.51
N ASP A 267 -40.81 7.63 9.07
CA ASP A 267 -41.24 8.41 10.23
C ASP A 267 -40.34 8.16 11.43
N ARG A 268 -39.87 6.91 11.63
CA ARG A 268 -38.94 6.58 12.73
C ARG A 268 -37.55 7.15 12.51
N THR A 269 -37.03 7.07 11.28
CA THR A 269 -35.71 7.61 10.92
C THR A 269 -35.70 9.13 11.10
N VAL A 270 -36.70 9.84 10.56
CA VAL A 270 -36.87 11.29 10.72
C VAL A 270 -37.04 11.68 12.19
N ALA A 271 -37.82 10.92 12.97
CA ALA A 271 -37.99 11.18 14.39
C ALA A 271 -36.69 10.99 15.21
N LYS A 272 -35.75 10.15 14.76
CA LYS A 272 -34.44 10.00 15.40
C LYS A 272 -33.46 11.08 14.92
N GLY A 273 -33.39 11.30 13.61
CA GLY A 273 -32.54 12.32 12.99
C GLY A 273 -32.86 13.73 13.47
N SER A 274 -34.09 14.04 13.87
CA SER A 274 -34.46 15.38 14.38
C SER A 274 -34.04 15.64 15.84
N LYS A 275 -33.74 14.62 16.65
CA LYS A 275 -33.43 14.78 18.08
C LYS A 275 -32.18 15.59 18.40
N PRO A 276 -31.08 15.52 17.61
CA PRO A 276 -29.95 16.40 17.80
C PRO A 276 -30.26 17.89 17.59
N HIS A 277 -31.44 18.24 17.04
CA HIS A 277 -31.86 19.60 16.69
C HIS A 277 -30.95 20.34 15.68
N TYR A 278 -29.92 19.68 15.17
CA TYR A 278 -28.98 20.26 14.23
C TYR A 278 -28.88 19.47 12.92
N ASN A 279 -29.74 18.47 12.72
CA ASN A 279 -29.85 17.71 11.45
C ASN A 279 -30.64 18.51 10.41
N ASP A 280 -30.15 19.71 10.13
CA ASP A 280 -30.81 20.70 9.28
C ASP A 280 -29.87 21.15 8.18
N MET A 281 -30.45 21.40 7.01
CA MET A 281 -29.70 21.76 5.80
C MET A 281 -29.15 23.19 5.90
N ASN A 282 -27.90 23.39 5.48
CA ASN A 282 -27.39 24.73 5.20
C ASN A 282 -27.97 25.22 3.86
N VAL A 283 -28.44 26.47 3.80
CA VAL A 283 -29.03 27.07 2.59
C VAL A 283 -28.13 26.95 1.37
N LEU A 284 -26.81 27.07 1.53
CA LEU A 284 -25.87 26.93 0.42
C LEU A 284 -25.77 25.50 -0.09
N SER A 285 -25.96 24.49 0.76
CA SER A 285 -25.96 23.09 0.37
C SER A 285 -27.14 22.75 -0.56
N MET A 286 -28.31 23.36 -0.34
CA MET A 286 -29.46 23.23 -1.25
C MET A 286 -29.10 23.70 -2.66
N HIS A 287 -28.52 24.89 -2.76
CA HIS A 287 -28.14 25.49 -4.04
C HIS A 287 -26.94 24.80 -4.69
N ALA A 288 -26.03 24.23 -3.90
CA ALA A 288 -24.97 23.38 -4.41
C ALA A 288 -25.54 22.13 -5.10
N LEU A 289 -26.53 21.45 -4.51
CA LEU A 289 -27.21 20.30 -5.14
C LEU A 289 -27.95 20.73 -6.41
N LEU A 290 -28.70 21.84 -6.36
CA LEU A 290 -29.40 22.35 -7.54
C LEU A 290 -28.43 22.66 -8.69
N GLY A 291 -27.26 23.25 -8.40
CA GLY A 291 -26.20 23.46 -9.38
C GLY A 291 -25.60 22.16 -9.91
N ALA A 292 -25.45 21.15 -9.05
CA ALA A 292 -24.90 19.84 -9.39
C ALA A 292 -25.82 19.02 -10.29
N TYR A 293 -27.14 19.09 -10.10
CA TYR A 293 -28.12 18.28 -10.82
C TYR A 293 -28.70 18.96 -12.08
N LYS A 294 -28.05 20.01 -12.58
CA LYS A 294 -28.30 20.60 -13.90
C LYS A 294 -27.78 19.67 -15.02
N PRO A 295 -28.21 19.85 -16.29
CA PRO A 295 -27.70 19.07 -17.43
C PRO A 295 -26.17 18.96 -17.50
N GLU A 296 -25.45 20.05 -17.20
CA GLU A 296 -23.99 20.10 -17.16
C GLU A 296 -23.39 19.14 -16.12
N GLY A 297 -24.10 18.88 -15.03
CA GLY A 297 -23.66 17.93 -14.01
C GLY A 297 -23.72 16.48 -14.49
N TYR A 298 -24.73 16.11 -15.28
CA TYR A 298 -24.78 14.78 -15.90
C TYR A 298 -23.59 14.58 -16.84
N GLU A 299 -23.35 15.56 -17.74
CA GLU A 299 -22.22 15.53 -18.67
C GLU A 299 -20.88 15.48 -17.93
N TRP A 300 -20.72 16.26 -16.85
CA TRP A 300 -19.48 16.30 -16.07
C TRP A 300 -19.21 14.96 -15.38
N VAL A 301 -20.24 14.31 -14.80
CA VAL A 301 -20.07 13.01 -14.14
C VAL A 301 -19.72 11.92 -15.16
N ASP A 302 -20.32 11.96 -16.35
CA ASP A 302 -19.99 11.01 -17.42
C ASP A 302 -18.51 11.15 -17.87
N GLU A 303 -18.04 12.38 -18.07
CA GLU A 303 -16.62 12.62 -18.36
C GLU A 303 -15.70 12.22 -17.20
N LEU A 304 -16.07 12.53 -15.96
CA LEU A 304 -15.34 12.13 -14.76
C LEU A 304 -15.18 10.60 -14.68
N CYS A 305 -16.26 9.84 -14.89
CA CYS A 305 -16.22 8.37 -14.85
C CYS A 305 -15.30 7.81 -15.95
N GLY A 306 -15.24 8.47 -17.12
CA GLY A 306 -14.26 8.17 -18.16
C GLY A 306 -12.83 8.35 -17.69
N VAL A 307 -12.51 9.49 -17.06
CA VAL A 307 -11.18 9.78 -16.51
C VAL A 307 -10.79 8.80 -15.40
N ILE A 308 -11.70 8.52 -14.47
CA ILE A 308 -11.43 7.56 -13.38
C ILE A 308 -11.21 6.16 -13.97
N THR A 309 -11.98 5.75 -14.98
CA THR A 309 -11.78 4.46 -15.67
C THR A 309 -10.37 4.39 -16.28
N GLU A 310 -9.92 5.44 -16.97
CA GLU A 310 -8.56 5.49 -17.53
C GLU A 310 -7.47 5.41 -16.46
N ASN A 311 -7.64 6.14 -15.35
CA ASN A 311 -6.70 6.10 -14.22
C ASN A 311 -6.64 4.72 -13.57
N VAL A 312 -7.80 4.07 -13.37
CA VAL A 312 -7.90 2.70 -12.82
C VAL A 312 -7.25 1.70 -13.76
N ASP A 313 -7.53 1.77 -15.06
CA ASP A 313 -6.95 0.89 -16.07
C ASP A 313 -5.43 1.00 -16.10
N TYR A 314 -4.91 2.24 -16.09
CA TYR A 314 -3.47 2.48 -16.00
C TYR A 314 -2.88 1.89 -14.72
N ALA A 315 -3.47 2.20 -13.56
CA ALA A 315 -2.98 1.78 -12.27
C ALA A 315 -2.96 0.26 -12.12
N CYS A 316 -4.08 -0.42 -12.42
CA CYS A 316 -4.19 -1.87 -12.33
C CYS A 316 -3.20 -2.57 -13.27
N ARG A 317 -3.07 -2.11 -14.53
CA ARG A 317 -2.08 -2.65 -15.47
C ARG A 317 -0.66 -2.45 -14.95
N PHE A 318 -0.33 -1.25 -14.46
CA PHE A 318 1.01 -0.95 -13.96
C PHE A 318 1.36 -1.81 -12.74
N ILE A 319 0.43 -2.01 -11.80
CA ILE A 319 0.63 -2.92 -10.64
C ILE A 319 0.91 -4.34 -11.12
N GLN A 320 0.08 -4.86 -12.05
CA GLN A 320 0.23 -6.22 -12.56
C GLN A 320 1.55 -6.43 -13.30
N GLU A 321 2.04 -5.42 -14.03
CA GLU A 321 3.27 -5.50 -14.82
C GLU A 321 4.54 -5.26 -14.00
N HIS A 322 4.47 -4.45 -12.92
CA HIS A 322 5.66 -3.96 -12.23
C HIS A 322 5.74 -4.29 -10.75
N PHE A 323 4.64 -4.47 -10.02
CA PHE A 323 4.66 -4.63 -8.56
C PHE A 323 4.45 -6.11 -8.18
N GLU A 324 5.46 -6.94 -8.43
CA GLU A 324 5.42 -8.37 -8.14
C GLU A 324 5.04 -8.65 -6.67
N GLY A 325 4.00 -9.45 -6.44
CA GLY A 325 3.51 -9.73 -5.09
C GLY A 325 2.51 -8.71 -4.53
N VAL A 326 2.11 -7.71 -5.31
CA VAL A 326 0.97 -6.84 -4.98
C VAL A 326 -0.26 -7.30 -5.77
N GLU A 327 -1.34 -7.65 -5.08
CA GLU A 327 -2.59 -8.03 -5.69
C GLU A 327 -3.60 -6.88 -5.66
N VAL A 328 -4.37 -6.74 -6.73
CA VAL A 328 -5.42 -5.73 -6.85
C VAL A 328 -6.62 -6.30 -7.62
N PHE A 329 -7.81 -6.09 -7.06
CA PHE A 329 -9.06 -6.26 -7.81
C PHE A 329 -9.34 -4.96 -8.55
N LYS A 330 -9.63 -5.04 -9.86
CA LYS A 330 -10.01 -3.86 -10.64
C LYS A 330 -11.39 -3.39 -10.16
N PRO A 331 -11.52 -2.21 -9.54
CA PRO A 331 -12.81 -1.75 -9.04
C PRO A 331 -13.81 -1.58 -10.19
N GLU A 332 -15.07 -1.85 -9.91
CA GLU A 332 -16.22 -1.71 -10.80
C GLU A 332 -16.87 -0.32 -10.65
N GLY A 333 -16.62 0.34 -9.52
CA GLY A 333 -17.07 1.68 -9.18
C GLY A 333 -16.19 2.30 -8.10
N THR A 334 -16.56 3.50 -7.65
CA THR A 334 -15.71 4.40 -6.83
C THR A 334 -14.46 4.88 -7.58
N TYR A 335 -13.59 5.61 -6.90
CA TYR A 335 -12.25 5.96 -7.37
C TYR A 335 -11.15 5.42 -6.44
N MET A 336 -11.44 4.34 -5.72
CA MET A 336 -10.54 3.72 -4.75
C MET A 336 -9.97 2.40 -5.27
N LEU A 337 -8.66 2.22 -5.11
CA LEU A 337 -8.04 0.90 -5.12
C LEU A 337 -7.85 0.38 -3.70
N PHE A 338 -7.99 -0.93 -3.56
CA PHE A 338 -7.63 -1.65 -2.35
C PHE A 338 -6.60 -2.72 -2.70
N LEU A 339 -5.35 -2.43 -2.35
CA LEU A 339 -4.19 -3.27 -2.64
C LEU A 339 -3.99 -4.27 -1.52
N ASP A 340 -3.74 -5.52 -1.86
CA ASP A 340 -3.23 -6.53 -0.95
C ASP A 340 -1.73 -6.70 -1.20
N CYS A 341 -0.92 -6.33 -0.21
CA CYS A 341 0.54 -6.33 -0.28
C CYS A 341 1.14 -7.50 0.50
N THR A 342 0.34 -8.51 0.89
CA THR A 342 0.79 -9.64 1.71
C THR A 342 2.00 -10.34 1.11
N LYS A 343 1.90 -10.77 -0.15
CA LYS A 343 3.00 -11.50 -0.83
C LYS A 343 4.25 -10.64 -1.01
N TRP A 344 4.09 -9.36 -1.36
CA TRP A 344 5.23 -8.45 -1.49
C TRP A 344 5.94 -8.27 -0.14
N CYS A 345 5.19 -8.04 0.94
CA CYS A 345 5.74 -7.86 2.29
C CYS A 345 6.47 -9.13 2.77
N GLU A 346 5.88 -10.31 2.56
CA GLU A 346 6.50 -11.59 2.88
C GLU A 346 7.80 -11.82 2.09
N ALA A 347 7.79 -11.55 0.78
CA ALA A 347 8.95 -11.76 -0.08
C ALA A 347 10.14 -10.84 0.26
N HIS A 348 9.88 -9.64 0.77
CA HIS A 348 10.92 -8.65 1.08
C HIS A 348 11.22 -8.52 2.58
N GLY A 349 10.59 -9.34 3.43
CA GLY A 349 10.76 -9.27 4.88
C GLY A 349 10.35 -7.92 5.48
N LYS A 350 9.40 -7.22 4.87
CA LYS A 350 8.92 -5.89 5.30
C LYS A 350 7.53 -6.00 5.92
N THR A 351 7.23 -5.09 6.82
CA THR A 351 5.87 -4.88 7.34
C THR A 351 5.08 -3.94 6.43
N ILE A 352 3.76 -4.03 6.48
CA ILE A 352 2.88 -3.08 5.76
C ILE A 352 3.10 -1.62 6.20
N GLY A 353 3.51 -1.39 7.45
CA GLY A 353 3.82 -0.06 7.96
C GLY A 353 5.08 0.54 7.33
N GLU A 354 6.12 -0.28 7.13
CA GLU A 354 7.34 0.15 6.42
C GLU A 354 7.05 0.44 4.94
N LEU A 355 6.30 -0.44 4.27
CA LEU A 355 5.86 -0.21 2.91
C LEU A 355 5.09 1.12 2.80
N GLN A 356 4.09 1.29 3.66
CA GLN A 356 3.28 2.50 3.72
C GLN A 356 4.12 3.76 3.90
N GLN A 357 5.05 3.76 4.87
CA GLN A 357 5.93 4.89 5.13
C GLN A 357 6.84 5.19 3.94
N ALA A 358 7.35 4.18 3.23
CA ALA A 358 8.17 4.41 2.04
C ALA A 358 7.39 5.06 0.89
N GLY A 359 6.09 4.77 0.74
CA GLY A 359 5.23 5.51 -0.19
C GLY A 359 5.10 6.98 0.20
N TRP A 360 4.91 7.27 1.48
CA TRP A 360 4.84 8.64 2.00
C TRP A 360 6.15 9.40 1.82
N ASP A 361 7.29 8.74 2.06
CA ASP A 361 8.62 9.32 1.91
C ASP A 361 8.87 9.90 0.51
N VAL A 362 8.29 9.27 -0.53
CA VAL A 362 8.38 9.74 -1.92
C VAL A 362 7.17 10.58 -2.36
N GLY A 363 6.38 11.04 -1.40
CA GLY A 363 5.25 11.94 -1.61
C GLY A 363 3.97 11.27 -2.06
N VAL A 364 3.88 9.95 -2.13
CA VAL A 364 2.61 9.27 -2.44
C VAL A 364 1.83 9.08 -1.14
N ALA A 365 0.93 10.01 -0.84
CA ALA A 365 0.10 9.97 0.35
C ALA A 365 -1.08 9.01 0.16
N TRP A 366 -0.83 7.69 0.25
CA TRP A 366 -1.84 6.63 0.29
C TRP A 366 -2.28 6.32 1.74
N GLN A 367 -3.35 5.55 1.91
CA GLN A 367 -3.95 5.26 3.22
C GLN A 367 -3.68 3.84 3.72
N ASP A 368 -3.56 3.70 5.04
CA ASP A 368 -3.48 2.40 5.72
C ASP A 368 -4.73 1.56 5.45
N GLY A 369 -4.58 0.41 4.80
CA GLY A 369 -5.67 -0.52 4.55
C GLY A 369 -6.10 -1.32 5.77
N ARG A 370 -5.29 -1.39 6.84
CA ARG A 370 -5.66 -2.07 8.10
C ARG A 370 -6.86 -1.42 8.76
N MET A 371 -7.01 -0.11 8.61
CA MET A 371 -8.17 0.65 9.09
C MET A 371 -9.49 0.20 8.42
N PHE A 372 -9.41 -0.51 7.30
CA PHE A 372 -10.53 -1.06 6.55
C PHE A 372 -10.68 -2.57 6.77
N HIS A 373 -9.96 -3.16 7.72
CA HIS A 373 -9.86 -4.60 7.96
C HIS A 373 -9.10 -5.39 6.89
N GLY A 374 -8.18 -4.74 6.17
CA GLY A 374 -7.18 -5.43 5.34
C GLY A 374 -5.85 -5.57 6.08
N PRO A 375 -5.43 -6.77 6.53
CA PRO A 375 -4.31 -6.92 7.46
C PRO A 375 -2.96 -6.47 6.89
N CYS A 376 -2.75 -6.65 5.59
CA CYS A 376 -1.56 -6.20 4.86
C CYS A 376 -1.98 -5.42 3.60
N ALA A 377 -2.82 -4.40 3.78
CA ALA A 377 -3.45 -3.69 2.68
C ALA A 377 -3.14 -2.19 2.65
N ILE A 378 -3.30 -1.59 1.47
CA ILE A 378 -3.23 -0.15 1.23
C ILE A 378 -4.45 0.30 0.44
N ARG A 379 -5.08 1.41 0.84
CA ARG A 379 -6.14 2.05 0.05
C ARG A 379 -5.60 3.29 -0.66
N MET A 380 -5.91 3.42 -1.95
CA MET A 380 -5.38 4.48 -2.81
C MET A 380 -6.49 5.17 -3.61
N ASN A 381 -6.54 6.49 -3.57
CA ASN A 381 -7.45 7.33 -4.35
C ASN A 381 -6.86 7.65 -5.72
N LEU A 382 -7.64 7.43 -6.79
CA LEU A 382 -7.28 7.67 -8.19
C LEU A 382 -8.01 8.85 -8.85
N ALA A 383 -8.79 9.65 -8.12
CA ALA A 383 -9.41 10.87 -8.63
C ALA A 383 -8.40 12.05 -8.69
N LEU A 384 -7.39 11.90 -9.56
CA LEU A 384 -6.33 12.87 -9.84
C LEU A 384 -6.10 12.98 -11.35
N PRO A 385 -5.49 14.06 -11.86
CA PRO A 385 -5.02 14.09 -13.24
C PRO A 385 -4.13 12.87 -13.54
N LEU A 386 -4.34 12.23 -14.70
CA LEU A 386 -3.60 11.00 -15.07
C LEU A 386 -2.08 11.19 -14.97
N SER A 387 -1.56 12.38 -15.29
CA SER A 387 -0.14 12.73 -15.16
C SER A 387 0.38 12.58 -13.72
N ARG A 388 -0.44 12.86 -12.70
CA ARG A 388 -0.09 12.68 -11.28
C ARG A 388 -0.21 11.24 -10.84
N VAL A 389 -1.17 10.48 -11.36
CA VAL A 389 -1.24 9.03 -11.15
C VAL A 389 0.01 8.37 -11.73
N GLN A 390 0.39 8.70 -12.96
CA GLN A 390 1.61 8.19 -13.60
C GLN A 390 2.88 8.56 -12.83
N GLU A 391 2.98 9.81 -12.35
CA GLU A 391 4.11 10.22 -11.51
C GLU A 391 4.17 9.43 -10.20
N ALA A 392 3.05 9.26 -9.49
CA ALA A 392 2.99 8.47 -8.26
C ALA A 392 3.49 7.04 -8.48
N PHE A 393 3.01 6.38 -9.53
CA PHE A 393 3.39 5.00 -9.85
C PHE A 393 4.86 4.90 -10.25
N ARG A 394 5.40 5.87 -11.01
CA ARG A 394 6.85 5.92 -11.30
C ARG A 394 7.71 6.12 -10.04
N ARG A 395 7.25 6.91 -9.06
CA ARG A 395 7.97 7.07 -7.78
C ARG A 395 7.93 5.78 -6.95
N LEU A 396 6.76 5.17 -6.83
CA LEU A 396 6.58 3.90 -6.14
C LEU A 396 7.43 2.80 -6.77
N ASP A 397 7.45 2.70 -8.09
CA ASP A 397 8.30 1.75 -8.81
C ASP A 397 9.78 1.95 -8.51
N LYS A 398 10.27 3.17 -8.76
CA LYS A 398 11.70 3.49 -8.68
C LYS A 398 12.28 3.39 -7.27
N TYR A 399 11.50 3.73 -6.25
CA TYR A 399 12.02 3.90 -4.88
C TYR A 399 11.45 2.92 -3.87
N VAL A 400 10.27 2.33 -4.12
CA VAL A 400 9.56 1.48 -3.17
C VAL A 400 9.55 0.02 -3.64
N PHE A 401 8.74 -0.31 -4.65
CA PHE A 401 8.45 -1.71 -5.03
C PHE A 401 9.59 -2.40 -5.77
N ASN A 402 10.34 -1.67 -6.61
CA ASN A 402 11.53 -2.17 -7.32
C ASN A 402 12.80 -1.36 -6.96
N GLY A 403 12.69 -0.55 -5.92
CA GLY A 403 13.62 0.51 -5.56
C GLY A 403 14.38 0.28 -4.26
N GLY A 404 14.75 1.39 -3.61
CA GLY A 404 15.54 1.39 -2.37
C GLY A 404 14.96 0.51 -1.27
N LEU A 405 13.63 0.52 -1.05
CA LEU A 405 13.00 -0.31 -0.03
C LEU A 405 13.04 -1.82 -0.38
N ALA A 406 12.75 -2.17 -1.64
CA ALA A 406 12.83 -3.56 -2.12
C ALA A 406 14.27 -4.09 -2.17
N LYS A 407 15.25 -3.19 -2.34
CA LYS A 407 16.69 -3.50 -2.42
C LYS A 407 17.41 -3.28 -1.09
N GLU A 408 16.69 -2.92 -0.04
CA GLU A 408 17.20 -2.67 1.31
C GLU A 408 17.51 -3.99 2.06
N ASP A 409 18.21 -4.90 1.39
CA ASP A 409 18.93 -6.02 2.03
C ASP A 409 20.25 -5.54 2.67
N GLY A 410 20.47 -4.23 2.72
CA GLY A 410 21.67 -3.58 3.25
C GLY A 410 22.86 -3.55 2.27
N TYR A 411 22.75 -4.15 1.09
CA TYR A 411 23.84 -4.20 0.10
C TYR A 411 23.92 -2.92 -0.74
N GLN A 412 25.09 -2.29 -0.77
CA GLN A 412 25.40 -1.22 -1.73
C GLN A 412 25.73 -1.82 -3.11
N ALA A 413 25.84 -0.95 -4.13
CA ALA A 413 26.18 -1.40 -5.48
C ALA A 413 27.58 -2.07 -5.53
N PRO A 414 27.75 -3.16 -6.31
CA PRO A 414 29.05 -3.79 -6.51
C PRO A 414 30.10 -2.81 -7.06
N LEU A 415 31.30 -2.81 -6.47
CA LEU A 415 32.48 -2.14 -7.02
C LEU A 415 32.90 -2.72 -8.38
N SER A 416 33.25 -1.84 -9.30
CA SER A 416 33.78 -2.10 -10.64
C SER A 416 35.24 -1.66 -10.77
N VAL A 417 35.94 -2.16 -11.79
CA VAL A 417 37.30 -1.70 -12.11
C VAL A 417 37.28 -0.21 -12.42
N GLY A 418 38.13 0.55 -11.74
CA GLY A 418 38.21 2.01 -11.82
C GLY A 418 37.58 2.75 -10.64
N ASP A 419 36.70 2.08 -9.88
CA ASP A 419 36.12 2.64 -8.66
C ASP A 419 37.16 2.75 -7.54
N VAL A 420 36.84 3.52 -6.51
CA VAL A 420 37.68 3.67 -5.31
C VAL A 420 37.01 2.94 -4.16
N MET A 421 37.72 1.97 -3.59
CA MET A 421 37.32 1.33 -2.33
C MET A 421 37.56 2.33 -1.20
N GLU A 422 36.47 2.84 -0.64
CA GLU A 422 36.51 3.81 0.44
C GLU A 422 37.17 3.24 1.71
N ASP A 423 37.78 4.13 2.49
CA ASP A 423 38.40 3.73 3.76
C ASP A 423 37.38 3.15 4.75
N PHE A 424 37.84 2.20 5.53
CA PHE A 424 37.06 1.58 6.61
C PHE A 424 37.97 1.13 7.74
N THR A 425 37.42 1.17 8.96
CA THR A 425 38.07 0.60 10.13
C THR A 425 37.71 -0.88 10.24
N PHE A 426 38.67 -1.70 10.62
CA PHE A 426 38.48 -3.13 10.81
C PHE A 426 39.31 -3.68 11.97
N ASP A 427 38.87 -4.84 12.46
CA ASP A 427 39.55 -5.62 13.48
C ASP A 427 40.10 -6.91 12.88
N THR A 428 41.18 -7.41 13.47
CA THR A 428 41.76 -8.72 13.21
C THR A 428 41.65 -9.57 14.49
N PRO A 429 41.97 -10.88 14.45
CA PRO A 429 41.99 -11.70 15.65
C PRO A 429 42.95 -11.22 16.74
N PHE A 430 43.92 -10.35 16.42
CA PHE A 430 45.00 -9.95 17.33
C PHE A 430 45.16 -8.42 17.48
N THR A 431 44.55 -7.62 16.61
CA THR A 431 44.67 -6.15 16.63
C THR A 431 43.32 -5.49 16.32
N GLN A 432 43.02 -4.37 16.98
CA GLN A 432 41.76 -3.65 16.79
C GLN A 432 41.97 -2.26 16.19
N GLY A 433 40.96 -1.75 15.48
CA GLY A 433 40.85 -0.35 15.09
C GLY A 433 41.79 0.10 13.97
N ARG A 434 42.24 -0.82 13.11
CA ARG A 434 43.09 -0.48 11.96
C ARG A 434 42.25 0.05 10.80
N THR A 435 42.84 0.86 9.93
CA THR A 435 42.14 1.32 8.72
C THR A 435 42.68 0.66 7.45
N LEU A 436 41.82 0.56 6.44
CA LEU A 436 42.19 0.04 5.13
C LEU A 436 43.31 0.90 4.52
N MET A 437 43.15 2.22 4.48
CA MET A 437 44.11 3.12 3.81
C MET A 437 45.50 3.14 4.45
N GLU A 438 45.60 2.89 5.77
CA GLU A 438 46.90 2.70 6.42
C GLU A 438 47.54 1.38 6.01
N THR A 439 46.74 0.32 5.92
CA THR A 439 47.21 -1.03 5.56
C THR A 439 47.65 -1.10 4.09
N LEU A 440 46.92 -0.45 3.17
CA LEU A 440 47.24 -0.43 1.75
C LEU A 440 48.60 0.19 1.41
N LYS A 441 49.20 0.99 2.32
CA LYS A 441 50.52 1.60 2.10
C LYS A 441 51.68 0.61 2.21
N ALA A 442 51.43 -0.60 2.73
CA ALA A 442 52.48 -1.62 2.92
C ALA A 442 52.94 -2.27 1.60
N ALA A 443 52.14 -2.16 0.53
CA ALA A 443 52.45 -2.71 -0.78
C ALA A 443 51.91 -1.82 -1.92
N PRO A 444 52.50 -1.86 -3.13
CA PRO A 444 51.96 -1.17 -4.30
C PRO A 444 50.52 -1.60 -4.67
N LYS A 445 50.18 -2.87 -4.43
CA LYS A 445 48.84 -3.43 -4.66
C LYS A 445 48.50 -4.44 -3.57
N THR A 446 47.22 -4.50 -3.21
CA THR A 446 46.69 -5.40 -2.19
C THR A 446 45.50 -6.18 -2.75
N ALA A 447 45.55 -7.51 -2.63
CA ALA A 447 44.42 -8.39 -2.90
C ALA A 447 43.57 -8.53 -1.64
N ILE A 448 42.29 -8.14 -1.71
CA ILE A 448 41.32 -8.23 -0.62
C ILE A 448 40.31 -9.30 -0.99
N LEU A 449 40.31 -10.38 -0.22
CA LEU A 449 39.60 -11.60 -0.52
C LEU A 449 38.47 -11.81 0.48
N PHE A 450 37.26 -12.06 0.03
CA PHE A 450 36.10 -12.31 0.88
C PHE A 450 35.72 -13.78 0.80
N LEU A 451 35.68 -14.45 1.94
CA LEU A 451 35.18 -15.82 2.09
C LEU A 451 34.06 -15.85 3.14
N ARG A 452 33.48 -17.02 3.43
CA ARG A 452 32.34 -17.13 4.35
C ARG A 452 32.76 -16.88 5.80
N TYR A 453 33.33 -17.88 6.44
CA TYR A 453 33.77 -17.84 7.84
C TYR A 453 34.81 -18.93 8.08
N TYR A 454 35.54 -18.84 9.17
CA TYR A 454 36.69 -19.70 9.44
C TYR A 454 36.29 -21.17 9.70
N GLY A 455 35.17 -21.42 10.37
CA GLY A 455 34.64 -22.79 10.58
C GLY A 455 34.20 -23.53 9.30
N CYS A 456 34.07 -22.82 8.18
CA CYS A 456 33.64 -23.41 6.91
C CYS A 456 34.75 -24.25 6.29
N THR A 457 34.49 -25.55 6.12
CA THR A 457 35.43 -26.52 5.55
C THR A 457 35.99 -26.12 4.18
N LEU A 458 35.18 -25.52 3.32
CA LEU A 458 35.63 -25.07 2.00
C LEU A 458 36.51 -23.83 2.08
N CYS A 459 36.19 -22.91 3.00
CA CYS A 459 36.99 -21.72 3.23
C CYS A 459 38.34 -22.08 3.88
N GLN A 460 38.38 -23.03 4.82
CA GLN A 460 39.63 -23.53 5.41
C GLN A 460 40.59 -24.08 4.35
N MET A 461 40.07 -24.78 3.35
CA MET A 461 40.89 -25.25 2.23
C MET A 461 41.46 -24.11 1.40
N ASP A 462 40.67 -23.07 1.11
CA ASP A 462 41.18 -21.89 0.39
C ASP A 462 42.24 -21.16 1.21
N ILE A 463 41.97 -20.95 2.51
CA ILE A 463 42.92 -20.31 3.44
C ILE A 463 44.25 -21.07 3.45
N HIS A 464 44.21 -22.39 3.57
CA HIS A 464 45.42 -23.21 3.58
C HIS A 464 46.16 -23.17 2.23
N GLN A 465 45.41 -23.19 1.12
CA GLN A 465 46.01 -23.11 -0.22
C GLN A 465 46.65 -21.74 -0.47
N LEU A 466 45.97 -20.64 -0.07
CA LEU A 466 46.49 -19.28 -0.12
C LEU A 466 47.76 -19.15 0.74
N ALA A 467 47.79 -19.75 1.94
CA ALA A 467 48.98 -19.73 2.80
C ALA A 467 50.16 -20.47 2.15
N LYS A 468 49.90 -21.62 1.53
CA LYS A 468 50.92 -22.41 0.84
C LYS A 468 51.49 -21.70 -0.39
N ASP A 469 50.64 -21.02 -1.16
CA ASP A 469 51.05 -20.29 -2.36
C ASP A 469 51.37 -18.81 -2.11
N HIS A 470 51.34 -18.35 -0.85
CA HIS A 470 51.49 -16.94 -0.49
C HIS A 470 52.72 -16.30 -1.13
N GLY A 471 53.88 -16.95 -1.01
CA GLY A 471 55.13 -16.43 -1.59
C GLY A 471 55.13 -16.35 -3.12
N LYS A 472 54.29 -17.13 -3.82
CA LYS A 472 54.10 -17.00 -5.27
C LYS A 472 53.15 -15.84 -5.60
N ILE A 473 52.06 -15.71 -4.84
CA ILE A 473 51.05 -14.67 -5.03
C ILE A 473 51.67 -13.28 -4.82
N THR A 474 52.52 -13.14 -3.80
CA THR A 474 53.14 -11.87 -3.42
C THR A 474 54.51 -11.63 -4.03
N ALA A 475 55.00 -12.52 -4.91
CA ALA A 475 56.32 -12.41 -5.54
C ALA A 475 56.54 -11.09 -6.32
N GLY A 476 55.47 -10.48 -6.83
CA GLY A 476 55.48 -9.17 -7.48
C GLY A 476 55.50 -7.97 -6.54
N GLY A 477 55.64 -8.19 -5.22
CA GLY A 477 55.61 -7.14 -4.20
C GLY A 477 54.21 -6.78 -3.70
N GLY A 478 53.19 -7.56 -4.03
CA GLY A 478 51.81 -7.34 -3.57
C GLY A 478 51.55 -7.86 -2.15
N GLN A 479 50.43 -7.42 -1.54
CA GLN A 479 49.94 -7.88 -0.24
C GLN A 479 48.62 -8.65 -0.40
N LEU A 480 48.29 -9.50 0.58
CA LEU A 480 47.00 -10.21 0.66
C LEU A 480 46.32 -9.92 2.01
N LEU A 481 45.01 -9.64 1.96
CA LEU A 481 44.11 -9.51 3.10
C LEU A 481 42.92 -10.44 2.89
N LEU A 482 42.49 -11.12 3.94
CA LEU A 482 41.34 -12.02 3.90
C LEU A 482 40.23 -11.54 4.84
N VAL A 483 39.02 -11.33 4.33
CA VAL A 483 37.83 -10.95 5.10
C VAL A 483 36.97 -12.19 5.36
N LEU A 484 36.58 -12.38 6.61
CA LEU A 484 35.70 -13.45 7.09
C LEU A 484 34.61 -12.88 7.99
N GLN A 485 33.44 -13.51 7.97
CA GLN A 485 32.32 -13.21 8.88
C GLN A 485 32.52 -13.74 10.30
N SER A 486 33.76 -14.15 10.63
CA SER A 486 34.07 -14.76 11.91
C SER A 486 34.38 -13.70 12.97
N GLU A 487 33.96 -13.98 14.20
CA GLU A 487 34.36 -13.18 15.36
C GLU A 487 35.88 -13.30 15.61
N PRO A 488 36.57 -12.21 16.02
CA PRO A 488 37.99 -12.24 16.39
C PRO A 488 38.34 -13.37 17.38
N GLU A 489 37.49 -13.62 18.37
CA GLU A 489 37.69 -14.65 19.40
C GLU A 489 37.60 -16.07 18.82
N VAL A 490 36.74 -16.27 17.82
CA VAL A 490 36.58 -17.59 17.18
C VAL A 490 37.83 -17.94 16.37
N VAL A 491 38.39 -16.97 15.64
CA VAL A 491 39.61 -17.17 14.85
C VAL A 491 40.84 -17.32 15.75
N SER A 492 41.02 -16.43 16.73
CA SER A 492 42.18 -16.46 17.65
C SER A 492 42.23 -17.69 18.56
N SER A 493 41.08 -18.37 18.79
CA SER A 493 41.06 -19.66 19.48
C SER A 493 41.61 -20.83 18.66
N GLN A 494 41.73 -20.67 17.33
CA GLN A 494 42.10 -21.72 16.38
C GLN A 494 43.47 -21.51 15.73
N ILE A 495 43.98 -20.28 15.69
CA ILE A 495 45.30 -19.92 15.16
C ILE A 495 46.03 -18.95 16.10
N SER A 496 47.35 -18.95 16.06
CA SER A 496 48.20 -17.89 16.63
C SER A 496 48.59 -16.85 15.56
N GLU A 497 49.09 -15.70 15.98
CA GLU A 497 49.47 -14.56 15.12
C GLU A 497 50.34 -14.95 13.91
N ASP A 498 51.34 -15.81 14.11
CA ASP A 498 52.26 -16.24 13.04
C ASP A 498 51.78 -17.45 12.20
N THR A 499 50.53 -17.90 12.38
CA THR A 499 50.05 -19.13 11.71
C THR A 499 49.85 -18.94 10.21
N LEU A 500 49.43 -17.76 9.79
CA LEU A 500 49.14 -17.42 8.40
C LEU A 500 50.02 -16.26 7.95
N PRO A 501 50.51 -16.27 6.71
CA PRO A 501 51.42 -15.23 6.22
C PRO A 501 50.69 -13.93 5.78
N PHE A 502 49.40 -13.80 6.10
CA PHE A 502 48.53 -12.67 5.75
C PHE A 502 47.50 -12.42 6.85
N GLU A 503 46.94 -11.21 6.86
CA GLU A 503 45.97 -10.79 7.88
C GLU A 503 44.56 -11.28 7.57
N ILE A 504 43.83 -11.63 8.63
CA ILE A 504 42.40 -11.90 8.60
C ILE A 504 41.67 -10.69 9.17
N ILE A 505 40.79 -10.10 8.40
CA ILE A 505 39.81 -9.10 8.79
C ILE A 505 38.55 -9.82 9.25
N CYS A 506 38.11 -9.53 10.47
CA CYS A 506 36.88 -10.07 11.05
C CYS A 506 35.73 -9.09 10.85
N ASP A 507 34.67 -9.52 10.15
CA ASP A 507 33.47 -8.73 9.85
C ASP A 507 32.18 -9.51 10.22
N PRO A 508 31.95 -9.79 11.51
CA PRO A 508 30.85 -10.64 11.97
C PRO A 508 29.46 -10.11 11.59
N GLU A 509 29.30 -8.78 11.53
CA GLU A 509 28.04 -8.11 11.15
C GLU A 509 27.83 -8.01 9.63
N GLN A 510 28.78 -8.54 8.84
CA GLN A 510 28.80 -8.49 7.38
C GLN A 510 28.74 -7.07 6.81
N ALA A 511 29.28 -6.09 7.52
CA ALA A 511 29.21 -4.68 7.13
C ALA A 511 29.97 -4.43 5.83
N LEU A 512 31.11 -5.09 5.62
CA LEU A 512 31.92 -4.98 4.40
C LEU A 512 31.28 -5.75 3.23
N TYR A 513 30.69 -6.91 3.48
CA TYR A 513 29.96 -7.67 2.44
C TYR A 513 28.79 -6.84 1.90
N LYS A 514 28.02 -6.23 2.81
CA LYS A 514 26.96 -5.27 2.49
C LYS A 514 27.50 -4.07 1.74
N ARG A 515 28.54 -3.42 2.26
CA ARG A 515 29.14 -2.21 1.65
C ARG A 515 29.69 -2.44 0.25
N PHE A 516 30.16 -3.64 -0.07
CA PHE A 516 30.75 -3.94 -1.38
C PHE A 516 29.85 -4.78 -2.28
N GLY A 517 28.57 -4.94 -1.95
CA GLY A 517 27.60 -5.64 -2.80
C GLY A 517 27.88 -7.15 -2.97
N ILE A 518 28.50 -7.78 -1.97
CA ILE A 518 28.92 -9.19 -2.02
C ILE A 518 27.80 -10.08 -1.46
N GLN A 519 26.90 -10.51 -2.32
CA GLN A 519 25.68 -11.23 -1.92
C GLN A 519 25.90 -12.73 -1.65
N GLY A 520 24.98 -13.33 -0.90
CA GLY A 520 24.86 -14.79 -0.80
C GLY A 520 24.16 -15.41 -2.01
N ALA A 521 24.24 -16.74 -2.12
CA ALA A 521 23.45 -17.48 -3.10
C ALA A 521 21.97 -17.52 -2.71
N GLU A 522 21.09 -17.68 -3.71
CA GLU A 522 19.64 -17.81 -3.50
C GLU A 522 19.27 -19.02 -2.61
N ASP A 523 19.99 -20.14 -2.78
CA ASP A 523 19.85 -21.33 -1.96
C ASP A 523 21.13 -22.19 -1.94
N MET A 524 21.10 -23.28 -1.16
CA MET A 524 22.21 -24.24 -1.06
C MET A 524 22.53 -24.98 -2.37
N ARG A 525 21.60 -25.05 -3.32
CA ARG A 525 21.83 -25.71 -4.62
C ARG A 525 22.58 -24.77 -5.56
N ALA A 526 22.21 -23.48 -5.57
CA ALA A 526 22.90 -22.44 -6.33
C ALA A 526 24.35 -22.24 -5.87
N MET A 527 24.65 -22.54 -4.60
CA MET A 527 25.99 -22.48 -4.03
C MET A 527 27.01 -23.47 -4.62
N VAL A 528 26.58 -24.63 -5.11
CA VAL A 528 27.45 -25.79 -5.30
C VAL A 528 27.56 -26.15 -6.78
N ASP A 529 28.79 -26.16 -7.30
CA ASP A 529 29.10 -26.68 -8.63
C ASP A 529 29.94 -27.97 -8.57
N GLY A 530 30.30 -28.53 -9.73
CA GLY A 530 31.15 -29.72 -9.81
C GLY A 530 32.53 -29.58 -9.17
N LYS A 531 33.09 -28.36 -9.10
CA LYS A 531 34.37 -28.08 -8.41
C LYS A 531 34.19 -28.06 -6.89
N ALA A 532 33.07 -27.53 -6.39
CA ALA A 532 32.73 -27.55 -4.98
C ALA A 532 32.61 -28.99 -4.44
N PHE A 533 31.99 -29.91 -5.20
CA PHE A 533 31.94 -31.34 -4.84
C PHE A 533 33.32 -32.00 -4.77
N ALA A 534 34.19 -31.73 -5.74
CA ALA A 534 35.56 -32.25 -5.74
C ALA A 534 36.37 -31.73 -4.55
N LYS A 535 36.10 -30.49 -4.11
CA LYS A 535 36.74 -29.85 -2.96
C LYS A 535 36.22 -30.41 -1.63
N LEU A 536 34.91 -30.63 -1.48
CA LEU A 536 34.33 -31.31 -0.33
C LEU A 536 34.88 -32.74 -0.17
N ALA A 537 35.03 -33.49 -1.27
CA ALA A 537 35.63 -34.82 -1.24
C ALA A 537 37.09 -34.81 -0.77
N LYS A 538 37.88 -33.81 -1.20
CA LYS A 538 39.25 -33.62 -0.72
C LYS A 538 39.30 -33.24 0.76
N ALA A 539 38.40 -32.38 1.23
CA ALA A 539 38.34 -31.99 2.64
C ALA A 539 38.06 -33.18 3.58
N ALA A 540 37.17 -34.09 3.16
CA ALA A 540 36.84 -35.28 3.93
C ALA A 540 38.05 -36.22 4.10
N VAL A 541 38.98 -36.24 3.13
CA VAL A 541 40.20 -37.05 3.17
C VAL A 541 41.31 -36.38 4.01
N THR A 542 41.36 -35.05 4.05
CA THR A 542 42.37 -34.28 4.82
C THR A 542 42.00 -34.03 6.28
N GLY A 543 40.81 -34.46 6.72
CA GLY A 543 40.41 -34.46 8.13
C GLY A 543 39.79 -33.16 8.66
N TYR A 544 39.53 -32.18 7.79
CA TYR A 544 38.81 -30.96 8.17
C TYR A 544 37.35 -31.30 8.48
N ARG A 545 36.86 -30.85 9.63
CA ARG A 545 35.45 -30.98 10.04
C ARG A 545 34.81 -29.60 10.08
N HIS A 546 33.55 -29.54 9.69
CA HIS A 546 32.78 -28.30 9.74
C HIS A 546 32.68 -27.81 11.19
N GLY A 547 33.03 -26.54 11.42
CA GLY A 547 32.93 -25.87 12.72
C GLY A 547 31.48 -25.53 13.09
N LYS A 548 31.30 -24.63 14.05
CA LYS A 548 29.99 -24.01 14.29
C LYS A 548 29.66 -23.06 13.13
N TYR A 549 28.37 -22.90 12.87
CA TYR A 549 27.88 -21.93 11.90
C TYR A 549 28.10 -20.49 12.38
N GLU A 550 28.50 -19.62 11.46
CA GLU A 550 28.86 -18.22 11.69
C GLU A 550 28.33 -17.37 10.53
N GLY A 551 27.62 -16.28 10.84
CA GLY A 551 27.11 -15.36 9.81
C GLY A 551 26.13 -16.00 8.80
N ASN A 552 26.26 -15.61 7.53
CA ASN A 552 25.46 -16.11 6.41
C ASN A 552 26.09 -17.35 5.77
N GLU A 553 25.41 -18.48 5.90
CA GLU A 553 25.83 -19.77 5.33
C GLU A 553 25.90 -19.78 3.81
N LEU A 554 25.07 -18.97 3.16
CA LEU A 554 24.95 -18.91 1.71
C LEU A 554 25.94 -17.93 1.07
N GLN A 555 26.78 -17.27 1.87
CA GLN A 555 27.65 -16.20 1.39
C GLN A 555 28.59 -16.66 0.26
N LEU A 556 28.58 -15.93 -0.87
CA LEU A 556 29.47 -16.20 -2.00
C LEU A 556 30.80 -15.45 -1.82
N PRO A 557 31.91 -15.97 -2.37
CA PRO A 557 33.21 -15.33 -2.22
C PRO A 557 33.39 -14.18 -3.22
N ALA A 558 34.31 -13.27 -2.94
CA ALA A 558 34.71 -12.21 -3.86
C ALA A 558 36.20 -11.88 -3.74
N ALA A 559 36.77 -11.24 -4.75
CA ALA A 559 38.16 -10.84 -4.76
C ALA A 559 38.34 -9.48 -5.44
N PHE A 560 39.08 -8.59 -4.78
CA PHE A 560 39.45 -7.28 -5.29
C PHE A 560 40.95 -7.11 -5.29
N VAL A 561 41.52 -6.42 -6.28
CA VAL A 561 42.89 -5.89 -6.20
C VAL A 561 42.83 -4.38 -6.29
N VAL A 562 43.37 -3.72 -5.29
CA VAL A 562 43.39 -2.26 -5.17
C VAL A 562 44.82 -1.73 -5.08
N ASP A 563 45.05 -0.51 -5.56
CA ASP A 563 46.31 0.21 -5.36
C ASP A 563 46.38 0.89 -3.98
N ALA A 564 47.52 1.54 -3.69
CA ALA A 564 47.75 2.23 -2.41
C ALA A 564 46.78 3.40 -2.11
N ASN A 565 45.96 3.83 -3.08
CA ASN A 565 44.92 4.84 -2.91
C ASN A 565 43.50 4.23 -2.89
N GLY A 566 43.39 2.89 -2.86
CA GLY A 566 42.14 2.16 -2.88
C GLY A 566 41.50 2.03 -4.26
N LYS A 567 42.17 2.44 -5.36
CA LYS A 567 41.59 2.31 -6.69
C LYS A 567 41.57 0.85 -7.13
N VAL A 568 40.39 0.37 -7.53
CA VAL A 568 40.13 -1.02 -7.93
C VAL A 568 40.70 -1.29 -9.32
N GLY A 569 41.73 -2.14 -9.40
CA GLY A 569 42.31 -2.66 -10.65
C GLY A 569 41.72 -4.00 -11.08
N TYR A 570 41.13 -4.75 -10.15
CA TYR A 570 40.45 -6.02 -10.41
C TYR A 570 39.29 -6.21 -9.45
N ALA A 571 38.15 -6.70 -9.95
CA ALA A 571 36.98 -7.06 -9.15
C ALA A 571 36.40 -8.38 -9.68
N HIS A 572 36.11 -9.31 -8.77
CA HIS A 572 35.50 -10.60 -9.07
C HIS A 572 34.48 -10.96 -8.00
N TYR A 573 33.25 -11.22 -8.42
CA TYR A 573 32.16 -11.69 -7.57
C TYR A 573 31.86 -13.14 -7.94
N GLY A 574 32.06 -14.05 -6.99
CA GLY A 574 31.85 -15.47 -7.22
C GLY A 574 30.38 -15.79 -7.41
N LYS A 575 30.09 -16.68 -8.35
CA LYS A 575 28.73 -17.21 -8.59
C LYS A 575 28.44 -18.48 -7.79
N THR A 576 29.49 -19.16 -7.32
CA THR A 576 29.43 -20.38 -6.52
C THR A 576 30.50 -20.34 -5.43
N VAL A 577 30.44 -21.24 -4.46
CA VAL A 577 31.41 -21.31 -3.35
C VAL A 577 32.84 -21.65 -3.80
N SER A 578 33.00 -22.14 -5.03
CA SER A 578 34.29 -22.48 -5.65
C SER A 578 34.68 -21.53 -6.78
N ASP A 579 33.86 -20.53 -7.07
CA ASP A 579 34.14 -19.50 -8.07
C ASP A 579 35.04 -18.41 -7.48
N PHE A 580 36.30 -18.78 -7.26
CA PHE A 580 37.31 -17.96 -6.62
C PHE A 580 38.61 -17.99 -7.43
N PRO A 581 39.32 -16.85 -7.60
CA PRO A 581 40.56 -16.82 -8.37
C PRO A 581 41.65 -17.70 -7.73
N ASP A 582 42.36 -18.44 -8.56
CA ASP A 582 43.50 -19.25 -8.11
C ASP A 582 44.77 -18.40 -7.90
N ALA A 583 45.80 -19.02 -7.35
CA ALA A 583 47.07 -18.36 -7.03
C ALA A 583 47.76 -17.76 -8.26
N GLU A 584 47.67 -18.40 -9.43
CA GLU A 584 48.26 -17.89 -10.67
C GLU A 584 47.53 -16.63 -11.15
N LYS A 585 46.20 -16.65 -11.10
CA LYS A 585 45.37 -15.49 -11.42
C LYS A 585 45.66 -14.33 -10.49
N LEU A 586 45.72 -14.57 -9.17
CA LEU A 586 46.04 -13.55 -8.15
C LEU A 586 47.44 -12.97 -8.34
N ALA A 587 48.46 -13.81 -8.54
CA ALA A 587 49.83 -13.36 -8.80
C ALA A 587 49.90 -12.45 -10.03
N ARG A 588 49.15 -12.79 -11.09
CA ARG A 588 49.11 -11.99 -12.31
C ARG A 588 48.47 -10.62 -12.10
N VAL A 589 47.29 -10.56 -11.46
CA VAL A 589 46.57 -9.28 -11.26
C VAL A 589 47.22 -8.38 -10.21
N LEU A 590 48.09 -8.93 -9.35
CA LEU A 590 48.93 -8.14 -8.44
C LEU A 590 50.19 -7.56 -9.13
N ALA A 591 50.62 -8.15 -10.25
CA ALA A 591 51.82 -7.75 -10.99
C ALA A 591 51.54 -6.83 -12.19
N GLU A 592 50.41 -7.03 -12.88
CA GLU A 592 49.75 -6.04 -13.76
C GLU A 592 49.31 -4.86 -12.92
#